data_AF-A0AA37I293-F1
#
_entry.id   AF-A0AA37I293-F1
#
_cell.length_a   1.000
_cell.length_b   1.000
_cell.length_c   1.000
_cell.angle_alpha   90.00
_cell.angle_beta   90.00
_cell.angle_gamma   90.00
#
_symmetry.space_group_name_H-M   'P 1'
#
loop_
_entity.id
_entity.type
_entity.pdbx_description
1 polymer ?
#
loop_
_entity_poly.entity_id
_entity_poly.type
_entity_poly.pdbx_seq_one_letter_code
_entity_poly.pdbx_strand_id
1 'polypeptide(L)'
;MEYGWRAALVLLTRTYYHKYRLYTIRKIVEKWAPPTENNTEAYISNVSATTGIGPDDDLGDPQQHPANWLLLAAAMAIQENGPNCRDPIPLLRAWRML
;
A
#
# COMPACT_ATOMS: atom_id res chain seq x y z
N MET A 1 15.86 4.14 6.83
CA MET A 1 14.71 3.30 6.40
C MET A 1 14.23 3.56 4.97
N GLU A 2 14.77 4.54 4.22
CA GLU A 2 14.32 4.89 2.85
C GLU A 2 14.36 3.71 1.86
N TYR A 3 15.37 2.85 1.94
CA TYR A 3 15.47 1.68 1.06
C TYR A 3 14.36 0.64 1.27
N GLY A 4 13.86 0.47 2.51
CA GLY A 4 12.75 -0.44 2.80
C GLY A 4 11.44 0.05 2.18
N TRP A 5 11.16 1.35 2.35
CA TRP A 5 10.03 2.00 1.69
C TRP A 5 10.10 1.93 0.17
N ARG A 6 11.29 2.14 -0.40
CA ARG A 6 11.49 2.04 -1.85
C ARG A 6 11.21 0.61 -2.34
N ALA A 7 11.65 -0.41 -1.60
CA ALA A 7 11.35 -1.80 -1.96
C ALA A 7 9.84 -2.09 -1.94
N ALA A 8 9.12 -1.62 -0.91
CA ALA A 8 7.67 -1.74 -0.83
C ALA A 8 6.97 -1.02 -2.00
N LEU A 9 7.36 0.21 -2.29
CA LEU A 9 6.79 1.00 -3.39
C LEU A 9 7.08 0.40 -4.77
N VAL A 10 8.27 -0.17 -4.99
CA VAL A 10 8.59 -0.93 -6.22
C VAL A 10 7.69 -2.15 -6.35
N LEU A 11 7.47 -2.89 -5.27
CA LEU A 11 6.59 -4.06 -5.28
C LEU A 11 5.15 -3.67 -5.62
N LEU A 12 4.61 -2.64 -4.96
CA LEU A 12 3.25 -2.14 -5.19
C LEU A 12 3.06 -1.60 -6.62
N THR A 13 3.96 -0.73 -7.09
CA THR A 13 3.78 -0.05 -8.39
C THR A 13 4.26 -0.86 -9.58
N ARG A 14 5.44 -1.50 -9.51
CA ARG A 14 6.01 -2.24 -10.66
C ARG A 14 5.53 -3.68 -10.76
N THR A 15 5.21 -4.32 -9.64
CA THR A 15 4.78 -5.72 -9.67
C THR A 15 3.27 -5.83 -9.52
N TYR A 16 2.67 -5.25 -8.48
CA TYR A 16 1.25 -5.45 -8.24
C TYR A 16 0.38 -4.71 -9.26
N TYR A 17 0.67 -3.44 -9.51
CA TYR A 17 -0.04 -2.67 -10.53
C TYR A 17 0.32 -3.14 -11.96
N HIS A 18 1.59 -3.02 -12.39
CA HIS A 18 1.94 -3.30 -13.79
C HIS A 18 1.90 -4.78 -14.20
N LYS A 19 2.37 -5.70 -13.35
CA LYS A 19 2.45 -7.14 -13.69
C LYS A 19 1.19 -7.90 -13.32
N TYR A 20 0.66 -7.70 -12.11
CA TYR A 20 -0.50 -8.44 -11.62
C TYR A 20 -1.85 -7.74 -11.82
N ARG A 21 -1.85 -6.48 -12.29
CA ARG A 21 -3.07 -5.71 -12.57
C ARG A 21 -4.01 -5.61 -11.37
N LEU A 22 -3.42 -5.41 -10.18
CA LEU A 22 -4.14 -5.21 -8.93
C LEU A 22 -4.35 -3.72 -8.73
N TYR A 23 -5.60 -3.30 -8.85
CA TYR A 23 -5.97 -1.88 -8.88
C TYR A 23 -6.71 -1.41 -7.64
N THR A 24 -7.09 -2.34 -6.75
CA THR A 24 -7.88 -2.04 -5.55
C THR A 24 -7.15 -2.49 -4.30
N ILE A 25 -7.49 -1.87 -3.15
CA ILE A 25 -6.94 -2.25 -1.85
C ILE A 25 -7.22 -3.72 -1.56
N ARG A 26 -8.45 -4.18 -1.81
CA ARG A 26 -8.86 -5.59 -1.63
C ARG A 26 -7.91 -6.55 -2.33
N LYS A 27 -7.71 -6.36 -3.64
CA LYS A 27 -6.85 -7.24 -4.46
C LYS A 27 -5.38 -7.22 -4.01
N ILE A 28 -4.89 -6.06 -3.59
CA ILE A 28 -3.52 -5.93 -3.10
C ILE A 28 -3.35 -6.65 -1.76
N VAL A 29 -4.26 -6.42 -0.82
CA VAL A 29 -4.20 -6.98 0.54
C VAL A 29 -4.46 -8.49 0.52
N GLU A 30 -5.41 -9.00 -0.28
CA GLU A 30 -5.63 -10.44 -0.44
C GLU A 30 -4.39 -11.17 -0.95
N LYS A 31 -3.61 -10.53 -1.82
CA LYS A 31 -2.34 -11.08 -2.29
C LYS A 31 -1.22 -10.95 -1.26
N TRP A 32 -1.20 -9.86 -0.49
CA TRP A 32 -0.18 -9.58 0.51
C TRP A 32 -0.33 -10.47 1.75
N ALA A 33 -1.55 -10.57 2.27
CA ALA A 33 -1.91 -11.25 3.51
C ALA A 33 -3.13 -12.16 3.27
N PRO A 34 -2.93 -13.35 2.67
CA PRO A 34 -4.02 -14.28 2.38
C PRO A 34 -4.73 -14.77 3.66
N PRO A 35 -6.01 -15.17 3.55
CA PRO A 35 -6.90 -15.40 4.69
C PRO A 35 -6.63 -16.69 5.47
N THR A 36 -5.68 -17.52 5.01
CA THR A 36 -5.30 -18.76 5.69
C THR A 36 -4.65 -18.50 7.05
N GLU A 37 -3.96 -17.38 7.20
CA GLU A 37 -3.21 -17.00 8.41
C GLU A 37 -3.63 -15.65 8.99
N ASN A 38 -4.39 -14.84 8.23
CA ASN A 38 -4.71 -13.47 8.58
C ASN A 38 -6.22 -13.21 8.52
N ASN A 39 -6.70 -12.26 9.33
CA ASN A 39 -8.03 -11.68 9.13
C ASN A 39 -7.96 -10.64 8.00
N THR A 40 -7.95 -11.12 6.75
CA THR A 40 -7.79 -10.28 5.55
C THR A 40 -8.87 -9.20 5.45
N GLU A 41 -10.12 -9.48 5.82
CA GLU A 41 -11.19 -8.48 5.81
C GLU A 41 -10.94 -7.36 6.82
N ALA A 42 -10.47 -7.69 8.03
CA ALA A 42 -10.09 -6.66 9.01
C ALA A 42 -8.90 -5.83 8.52
N TYR A 43 -7.92 -6.44 7.84
CA TYR A 43 -6.81 -5.74 7.20
C TYR A 43 -7.33 -4.75 6.15
N ILE A 44 -8.15 -5.22 5.20
CA ILE A 44 -8.76 -4.39 4.15
C ILE A 44 -9.52 -3.23 4.76
N SER A 45 -10.34 -3.49 5.77
CA SER A 45 -11.12 -2.46 6.45
C SER A 45 -10.23 -1.41 7.12
N ASN A 46 -9.15 -1.82 7.80
CA ASN A 46 -8.26 -0.87 8.47
C ASN A 46 -7.45 -0.03 7.47
N VAL A 47 -6.95 -0.65 6.39
CA VAL A 47 -6.24 0.08 5.34
C VAL A 47 -7.16 1.07 4.65
N SER A 48 -8.37 0.65 4.28
CA SER A 48 -9.36 1.53 3.63
C SER A 48 -9.74 2.71 4.52
N ALA A 49 -9.96 2.47 5.82
CA ALA A 49 -10.25 3.53 6.79
C ALA A 49 -9.05 4.50 6.98
N THR A 50 -7.82 3.98 6.94
CA THR A 50 -6.60 4.78 7.12
C THR A 50 -6.28 5.62 5.89
N THR A 51 -6.51 5.11 4.68
CA THR A 51 -6.28 5.83 3.43
C THR A 51 -7.43 6.76 3.05
N GLY A 52 -8.65 6.47 3.50
CA GLY A 52 -9.88 7.12 3.04
C GLY A 52 -10.33 6.68 1.65
N ILE A 53 -9.75 5.61 1.10
CA ILE A 53 -10.07 5.03 -0.21
C ILE A 53 -10.88 3.76 0.02
N GLY A 54 -11.96 3.56 -0.73
CA GLY A 54 -12.79 2.37 -0.63
C GLY A 54 -12.00 1.08 -0.99
N PRO A 55 -12.39 -0.07 -0.42
CA PRO A 55 -11.68 -1.33 -0.64
C PRO A 55 -11.66 -1.77 -2.11
N ASP A 56 -12.69 -1.39 -2.88
CA ASP A 56 -12.91 -1.75 -4.28
C ASP A 56 -12.75 -0.55 -5.23
N ASP A 57 -12.39 0.64 -4.71
CA ASP A 57 -12.11 1.82 -5.53
C ASP A 57 -10.80 1.62 -6.29
N ASP A 58 -10.74 2.17 -7.51
CA ASP A 58 -9.52 2.17 -8.31
C ASP A 58 -8.50 3.13 -7.70
N LEU A 59 -7.32 2.60 -7.37
CA LEU A 59 -6.18 3.38 -6.88
C LEU A 59 -5.58 4.28 -7.97
N GLY A 60 -5.90 4.02 -9.24
CA GLY A 60 -5.44 4.77 -10.39
C GLY A 60 -3.98 4.51 -10.72
N ASP A 61 -3.55 5.05 -11.86
CA ASP A 61 -2.17 4.90 -12.32
C ASP A 61 -1.17 5.52 -11.32
N PRO A 62 -0.11 4.80 -10.90
CA PRO A 62 0.86 5.32 -9.92
C PRO A 62 1.55 6.63 -10.30
N GLN A 63 1.71 6.92 -11.60
CA GLN A 63 2.32 8.18 -12.05
C GLN A 63 1.33 9.35 -11.97
N GLN A 64 0.05 9.08 -12.25
CA GLN A 64 -1.01 10.09 -12.23
C GLN A 64 -1.59 10.31 -10.82
N HIS A 65 -1.63 9.26 -10.00
CA HIS A 65 -2.22 9.23 -8.65
C HIS A 65 -1.22 8.76 -7.59
N PRO A 66 -0.01 9.36 -7.49
CA PRO A 66 1.03 8.91 -6.57
C PRO A 66 0.59 8.94 -5.10
N ALA A 67 -0.30 9.87 -4.74
CA ALA A 67 -0.83 10.00 -3.39
C ALA A 67 -1.54 8.71 -2.91
N ASN A 68 -2.33 8.06 -3.77
CA ASN A 68 -3.05 6.83 -3.42
C ASN A 68 -2.08 5.70 -3.05
N TRP A 69 -0.99 5.57 -3.80
CA TRP A 69 0.03 4.54 -3.59
C TRP A 69 0.91 4.81 -2.38
N LEU A 70 1.21 6.08 -2.09
CA LEU A 70 1.90 6.49 -0.87
C LEU A 70 1.04 6.25 0.37
N LEU A 71 -0.24 6.64 0.33
CA LEU A 71 -1.20 6.39 1.41
C LEU A 71 -1.38 4.90 1.66
N LEU A 72 -1.50 4.10 0.59
CA LEU A 72 -1.57 2.64 0.70
C LEU A 72 -0.34 2.06 1.40
N ALA A 73 0.87 2.42 0.95
CA ALA A 73 2.10 1.94 1.54
C ALA A 73 2.18 2.32 3.04
N ALA A 74 1.83 3.56 3.38
CA ALA A 74 1.80 4.04 4.76
C ALA A 74 0.79 3.27 5.62
N ALA A 75 -0.43 3.07 5.12
CA ALA A 75 -1.49 2.36 5.83
C ALA A 75 -1.13 0.88 6.07
N MET A 76 -0.56 0.21 5.07
CA MET A 76 -0.05 -1.16 5.23
C MET A 76 1.07 -1.21 6.29
N ALA A 77 2.04 -0.29 6.26
CA ALA A 77 3.10 -0.28 7.27
C ALA A 77 2.58 -0.05 8.70
N ILE A 78 1.53 0.77 8.86
CA ILE A 78 0.85 0.98 10.14
C ILE A 78 0.13 -0.29 10.60
N GLN A 79 -0.52 -1.02 9.68
CA GLN A 79 -1.14 -2.31 10.00
C GLN A 79 -0.10 -3.34 10.47
N GLU A 80 1.07 -3.40 9.82
CA GLU A 80 2.12 -4.38 10.12
C GLU A 80 2.92 -4.06 11.39
N ASN A 81 3.21 -2.78 11.64
CA ASN A 81 4.18 -2.36 12.66
C ASN A 81 3.59 -1.40 13.72
N GLY A 82 2.31 -1.06 13.61
CA GLY A 82 1.64 -0.08 14.46
C GLY A 82 1.91 1.38 14.07
N PRO A 83 1.37 2.34 14.85
CA PRO A 83 1.32 3.77 14.49
C PRO A 83 2.68 4.47 14.41
N ASN A 84 3.76 3.84 14.90
CA ASN A 84 5.11 4.40 14.89
C ASN A 84 5.72 4.51 13.48
N CYS A 85 5.12 3.86 12.47
CA CYS A 85 5.57 3.92 11.08
C CYS A 85 5.05 5.13 10.28
N ARG A 86 4.45 6.13 10.96
CA ARG A 86 3.78 7.27 10.30
C ARG A 86 4.71 8.40 9.82
N ASP A 87 6.04 8.23 9.86
CA ASP A 87 6.97 9.26 9.37
C ASP A 87 6.88 9.37 7.83
N PRO A 88 6.36 10.50 7.28
CA PRO A 88 6.18 10.65 5.85
C PRO A 88 7.50 10.93 5.11
N ILE A 89 8.55 11.38 5.79
CA ILE A 89 9.77 11.85 5.12
C ILE A 89 10.52 10.72 4.41
N PRO A 90 10.80 9.56 5.05
CA PRO A 90 11.46 8.44 4.39
C PRO A 90 10.65 7.87 3.23
N LEU A 91 9.31 7.86 3.35
CA LEU A 91 8.40 7.38 2.31
C LEU A 91 8.43 8.30 1.08
N LEU A 92 8.37 9.62 1.28
CA LEU A 92 8.45 10.60 0.19
C LEU A 92 9.82 10.57 -0.51
N ARG A 93 10.91 10.40 0.24
CA ARG A 93 12.25 10.23 -0.33
C ARG A 93 12.36 8.96 -1.14
N ALA A 94 11.80 7.85 -0.64
CA ALA A 94 11.76 6.58 -1.35
C ALA A 94 11.00 6.68 -2.68
N TRP A 95 9.89 7.43 -2.72
CA TRP A 95 9.13 7.67 -3.95
C TRP A 95 9.95 8.40 -5.02
N ARG A 96 10.76 9.38 -4.62
CA ARG A 96 11.66 10.10 -5.54
C ARG A 96 12.78 9.23 -6.13
N MET A 97 12.99 8.02 -5.60
CA MET A 97 13.97 7.05 -6.08
C MET A 97 13.36 5.97 -6.99
N LEU A 98 12.05 6.02 -7.26
CA LEU A 98 11.35 5.11 -8.19
C LEU A 98 11.59 5.48 -9.64
#